data_AF-A0A838DLL1-F1
#
_entry.id   AF-A0A838DLL1-F1
#
_cell.length_a   1.000
_cell.length_b   1.000
_cell.length_c   1.000
_cell.angle_alpha   90.00
_cell.angle_beta   90.00
_cell.angle_gamma   90.00
#
_symmetry.space_group_name_H-M   'P 1'
#
loop_
_entity.id
_entity.type
_entity.pdbx_description
1 polymer ?
#
loop_
_entity_poly.entity_id
_entity_poly.type
_entity_poly.pdbx_seq_one_letter_code
_entity_poly.pdbx_strand_id
1 'polypeptide(L)' 'MVGRVGVGGANPIRVQSMITCDTMDTEASIAQTIELADVGCEIVRITAP' A
#
# COMPACT_ATOMS: atom_id res chain seq x y z
N MET A 1 -9.67 -0.78 11.35
CA MET A 1 -8.71 0.30 11.04
C MET A 1 -7.46 -0.33 10.50
N VAL A 2 -6.87 0.21 9.44
CA VAL A 2 -5.55 -0.16 8.90
C VAL A 2 -4.70 1.11 8.98
N GLY A 3 -3.80 1.18 9.96
CA GLY A 3 -3.16 2.45 10.34
C GLY A 3 -4.21 3.51 10.69
N ARG A 4 -4.19 4.64 9.97
CA ARG A 4 -5.19 5.73 10.11
C ARG A 4 -6.40 5.58 9.17
N VAL A 5 -6.43 4.55 8.32
CA VAL A 5 -7.49 4.34 7.32
C VAL A 5 -8.62 3.48 7.91
N GLY A 6 -9.84 4.01 7.91
CA GLY A 6 -11.05 3.27 8.28
C GLY A 6 -11.52 2.33 7.18
N VAL A 7 -11.85 1.08 7.54
CA VAL A 7 -12.26 0.02 6.59
C VAL A 7 -13.55 -0.65 7.11
N GLY A 8 -14.53 -0.83 6.23
CA GLY A 8 -15.81 -1.47 6.52
C GLY A 8 -16.85 -0.57 7.21
N GLY A 9 -18.08 -1.07 7.36
CA GLY A 9 -19.19 -0.33 7.99
C GLY A 9 -19.60 0.90 7.17
N ALA A 10 -19.66 2.06 7.83
CA ALA A 10 -19.98 3.35 7.20
C ALA A 10 -18.76 4.06 6.57
N ASN A 11 -17.58 3.44 6.57
CA ASN A 11 -16.40 4.00 5.92
C ASN A 11 -16.48 3.82 4.39
N PRO A 12 -15.88 4.71 3.59
CA PRO A 12 -15.86 4.56 2.13
C PRO A 12 -15.08 3.32 1.69
N ILE A 13 -15.32 2.88 0.45
CA ILE A 13 -14.52 1.85 -0.22
C ILE A 13 -13.09 2.38 -0.36
N ARG A 14 -12.11 1.54 -0.03
CA ARG A 14 -10.68 1.90 -0.03
C ARG A 14 -9.95 1.33 -1.22
N VAL A 15 -9.04 2.12 -1.80
CA VAL A 15 -8.16 1.69 -2.88
C VAL A 15 -6.88 1.11 -2.28
N GLN A 16 -6.55 -0.12 -2.65
CA GLN A 16 -5.33 -0.80 -2.23
C GLN A 16 -4.60 -1.40 -3.43
N SER A 17 -3.28 -1.52 -3.31
CA SER A 17 -2.40 -2.14 -4.31
C SER A 17 -1.26 -2.88 -3.62
N MET A 18 -0.37 -3.47 -4.41
CA MET A 18 0.75 -4.29 -3.94
C MET A 18 2.01 -3.96 -4.75
N ILE A 19 3.16 -3.87 -4.09
CA ILE A 19 4.44 -3.74 -4.79
C ILE A 19 4.79 -5.04 -5.53
N THR A 20 5.54 -4.90 -6.62
CA THR A 20 5.97 -6.01 -7.48
C THR A 20 7.49 -6.17 -7.52
N CYS A 21 8.24 -5.19 -7.01
CA CYS A 21 9.68 -5.32 -6.83
C CYS A 21 10.03 -6.38 -5.78
N ASP A 22 11.30 -6.80 -5.76
CA ASP A 22 11.81 -7.69 -4.72
C ASP A 22 11.68 -6.99 -3.36
N THR A 23 10.99 -7.63 -2.43
CA THR A 23 10.73 -7.06 -1.10
C THR A 23 11.97 -7.03 -0.21
N MET A 24 13.04 -7.75 -0.59
CA MET A 24 14.34 -7.67 0.07
C MET A 24 15.18 -6.49 -0.44
N ASP A 25 14.81 -5.88 -1.57
CA ASP A 25 15.36 -4.59 -2.02
C ASP A 25 14.58 -3.45 -1.33
N THR A 26 15.24 -2.84 -0.34
CA THR A 26 14.63 -1.79 0.48
C THR A 26 14.37 -0.52 -0.32
N GLU A 27 15.29 -0.12 -1.20
CA GLU A 27 15.17 1.11 -1.97
C GLU A 27 14.05 1.00 -3.01
N ALA A 28 14.00 -0.13 -3.73
CA ALA A 28 12.94 -0.40 -4.70
C ALA A 28 11.55 -0.46 -4.02
N SER A 29 11.48 -1.11 -2.85
CA SER A 29 10.23 -1.21 -2.08
C SER A 29 9.71 0.16 -1.64
N ILE A 30 10.61 1.06 -1.22
CA ILE A 30 10.24 2.43 -0.84
C ILE A 30 9.78 3.22 -2.07
N ALA A 31 10.55 3.19 -3.16
CA ALA A 31 10.23 3.94 -4.38
C ALA A 31 8.86 3.55 -4.93
N GLN A 32 8.60 2.25 -5.11
CA GLN A 32 7.32 1.77 -5.64
C GLN A 32 6.15 2.04 -4.68
N THR A 33 6.38 2.00 -3.36
CA THR A 33 5.34 2.35 -2.37
C THR A 33 4.95 3.83 -2.48
N ILE A 34 5.92 4.73 -2.67
CA ILE A 34 5.66 6.16 -2.86
C ILE A 34 4.91 6.39 -4.17
N GLU A 35 5.34 5.78 -5.28
CA GLU A 35 4.65 5.89 -6.58
C GLU A 35 3.18 5.45 -6.49
N LEU A 36 2.90 4.35 -5.78
CA LEU A 36 1.53 3.89 -5.54
C LEU A 36 0.73 4.89 -4.69
N ALA A 37 1.33 5.49 -3.66
CA ALA A 37 0.67 6.49 -2.84
C ALA A 37 0.35 7.76 -3.65
N ASP A 38 1.26 8.21 -4.52
CA ASP A 38 1.09 9.40 -5.35
C ASP A 38 -0.05 9.26 -6.37
N VAL A 39 -0.35 8.04 -6.83
CA VAL A 39 -1.50 7.76 -7.71
C VAL A 39 -2.80 7.46 -6.94
N GLY A 40 -2.81 7.64 -5.61
CA GLY A 40 -4.01 7.54 -4.78
C GLY A 40 -4.24 6.18 -4.13
N CYS A 41 -3.23 5.32 -4.05
CA CYS A 41 -3.32 4.10 -3.23
C CYS A 41 -3.35 4.45 -1.74
N GLU A 42 -4.37 3.99 -1.02
CA GLU A 42 -4.52 4.26 0.42
C GLU A 42 -3.84 3.21 1.29
N ILE A 43 -3.67 1.99 0.77
CA ILE A 43 -3.08 0.84 1.47
C ILE A 43 -2.18 0.07 0.51
N VAL A 44 -0.89 0.02 0.79
CA VAL A 44 0.09 -0.74 0.00
C VAL A 44 0.43 -2.05 0.70
N ARG A 45 0.36 -3.17 -0.02
CA ARG A 45 0.76 -4.50 0.46
C ARG A 45 2.17 -4.83 -0.01
N ILE A 46 2.95 -5.43 0.90
CA ILE A 46 4.32 -5.90 0.68
C ILE A 46 4.36 -7.41 0.95
N THR A 47 4.96 -8.19 0.05
CA THR A 47 5.22 -9.62 0.28
C THR A 47 6.21 -9.79 1.44
N ALA A 48 5.93 -10.74 2.33
CA ALA A 48 6.91 -11.26 3.27
C ALA A 48 6.96 -12.78 3.02
N PRO A 49 7.97 -13.29 2.30
CA PRO A 49 8.08 -14.72 1.95
C PRO A 49 8.40 -15.59 3.17
#